data_AF-B4JA55-F1
#
_entry.id   AF-B4JA55-F1
#
_cell.length_a   1.000
_cell.length_b   1.000
_cell.length_c   1.000
_cell.angle_alpha   90.00
_cell.angle_beta   90.00
_cell.angle_gamma   90.00
#
_symmetry.space_group_name_H-M   'P 1'
#
loop_
_entity.id
_entity.type
_entity.pdbx_description
1 polymer ?
#
loop_
_entity_poly.entity_id
_entity_poly.type
_entity_poly.pdbx_seq_one_letter_code
_entity_poly.pdbx_strand_id
1 'polypeptide(L)'
;MARSSAVGSHHTIITLANSKRLVLWAVVLVQLGFIGCIWLLQNNRSQQMQQQPELDLMGRVHFVRQSRNARLKLDEMQHIRRSHCLPSENINRYQQDFYQMKADQVNRSADYAAPIYMDLELAPALWCYREGTLNESRNERNNIDYLQAQPQCLCASGWHGRDCGQPEIIWRALMTHRRTGRGNDEAPLKLREASSTSLKRLYYMLELGDWEHINMELLELQLRTLIHVVDYFCIYYYVRERPTKHTDLTRRSLERQLDAMLISSYVLYQCENHSHCTSAVAYNYFRYQLWMLCSIQMQPTDLLLFGNGETVYAPIALKFLKYFAADVLPLRFRLKHNVYGFYWQHPERTRLQGVIGSVMHMHGDPQRMERQASYTLGDLNHYGGWSCELCMPPEQIVHKLTASAVERPGASSTVRLPNGTRSSRIDAAYVQQLMTAGMHLDGTTMLLRLRQQSEKYYAPETALIHSSQFGQLLVNLYDTNELDDVQEDED
;
A
#
# COMPACT_ATOMS: atom_id res chain seq x y z
N MET A 1 -2.25 45.84 -89.22
CA MET A 1 -2.01 46.94 -88.26
C MET A 1 -1.65 46.34 -86.91
N ALA A 2 -0.68 46.97 -86.24
CA ALA A 2 -0.26 46.81 -84.83
C ALA A 2 0.35 45.48 -84.36
N ARG A 3 1.70 45.49 -84.31
CA ARG A 3 2.53 44.83 -83.28
C ARG A 3 2.33 45.54 -81.93
N SER A 4 2.24 44.81 -80.81
CA SER A 4 2.77 45.19 -79.48
C SER A 4 2.62 44.01 -78.50
N SER A 5 3.72 43.34 -78.11
CA SER A 5 4.43 43.44 -76.82
C SER A 5 3.89 42.54 -75.69
N ALA A 6 4.56 41.42 -75.46
CA ALA A 6 4.63 40.76 -74.14
C ALA A 6 5.92 39.93 -74.06
N VAL A 7 7.00 40.56 -73.62
CA VAL A 7 8.24 39.90 -73.17
C VAL A 7 8.29 40.09 -71.65
N GLY A 8 8.33 39.00 -70.90
CA GLY A 8 8.60 39.04 -69.46
C GLY A 8 7.87 37.98 -68.65
N SER A 9 8.32 36.72 -68.70
CA SER A 9 7.99 35.71 -67.68
C SER A 9 8.79 34.41 -67.88
N HIS A 10 10.12 34.47 -67.76
CA HIS A 10 10.93 33.23 -67.79
C HIS A 10 12.00 33.14 -66.69
N HIS A 11 12.16 34.16 -65.83
CA HIS A 11 13.19 34.15 -64.79
C HIS A 11 12.72 33.73 -63.38
N THR A 12 11.41 33.57 -63.14
CA THR A 12 10.86 33.32 -61.80
C THR A 12 10.56 31.85 -61.47
N ILE A 13 10.68 30.93 -62.44
CA ILE A 13 10.32 29.51 -62.22
C ILE A 13 11.55 28.66 -61.84
N ILE A 14 12.77 29.11 -62.14
CA ILE A 14 14.01 28.36 -61.88
C ILE A 14 14.49 28.49 -60.42
N THR A 15 14.06 29.52 -59.69
CA THR A 15 14.48 29.75 -58.29
C THR A 15 13.67 28.96 -57.25
N LEU A 16 12.46 28.48 -57.59
CA LEU A 16 11.59 27.77 -56.65
C LEU A 16 11.89 26.26 -56.54
N ALA A 17 12.46 25.65 -57.58
CA ALA A 17 12.82 24.23 -57.59
C ALA A 17 14.08 23.96 -56.74
N ASN A 18 15.02 24.91 -56.72
CA ASN A 18 16.25 24.80 -55.92
C ASN A 18 16.00 25.04 -54.43
N SER A 19 15.03 25.88 -54.05
CA SER A 19 14.68 26.11 -52.64
C SER A 19 14.02 24.89 -52.00
N LYS A 20 13.14 24.18 -52.72
CA LYS A 20 12.51 22.94 -52.22
C LYS A 20 13.53 21.83 -51.97
N ARG A 21 14.55 21.69 -52.85
CA ARG A 21 15.64 20.75 -52.63
C ARG A 21 16.50 21.12 -51.42
N LEU A 22 16.81 22.41 -51.25
CA LEU A 22 17.56 22.89 -50.07
C LEU A 22 16.81 22.64 -48.76
N VAL A 23 15.50 22.86 -48.72
CA VAL A 23 14.68 22.58 -47.53
C VAL A 23 14.65 21.09 -47.22
N LEU A 24 14.55 20.23 -48.23
CA LEU A 24 14.56 18.77 -48.03
C LEU A 24 15.91 18.28 -47.50
N TRP A 25 17.02 18.81 -48.03
CA TRP A 25 18.36 18.51 -47.52
C TRP A 25 18.57 19.03 -46.09
N ALA A 26 18.02 20.19 -45.75
CA ALA A 26 18.07 20.73 -44.39
C ALA A 26 17.31 19.83 -43.39
N VAL A 27 16.12 19.34 -43.74
CA VAL A 27 15.35 18.42 -42.88
C VAL A 27 16.08 17.10 -42.66
N VAL A 28 16.68 16.53 -43.71
CA VAL A 28 17.46 15.29 -43.59
C VAL A 28 18.70 15.48 -42.71
N LEU A 29 19.40 16.62 -42.83
CA LEU A 29 20.56 16.94 -41.97
C LEU A 29 20.17 17.11 -40.50
N VAL A 30 19.02 17.74 -40.22
CA VAL A 30 18.50 17.87 -38.85
C VAL A 30 18.12 16.51 -38.28
N GLN A 31 17.49 15.63 -39.07
CA GLN A 31 17.15 14.27 -38.63
C GLN A 31 18.40 13.43 -38.33
N LEU A 32 19.42 13.50 -39.18
CA LEU A 32 20.70 12.81 -38.94
C LEU A 32 21.44 13.37 -37.71
N GLY A 33 21.37 14.69 -37.49
CA GLY A 33 21.88 15.34 -36.29
C GLY A 33 21.17 14.86 -35.02
N PHE A 34 19.84 14.72 -35.05
CA PHE A 34 19.06 14.24 -33.91
C PHE A 34 19.38 12.79 -33.55
N ILE A 35 19.53 11.92 -34.57
CA ILE A 35 19.94 10.53 -34.38
C ILE A 35 21.38 10.46 -33.83
N GLY A 36 22.29 11.29 -34.34
CA GLY A 36 23.66 11.40 -33.83
C GLY A 36 23.73 11.87 -32.37
N CYS A 37 22.91 12.84 -31.98
CA CYS A 37 22.81 13.31 -30.60
C CYS A 37 22.25 12.25 -29.65
N ILE A 38 21.21 11.50 -30.06
CA ILE A 38 20.69 10.37 -29.27
C ILE A 38 21.77 9.29 -29.12
N TRP A 39 22.52 9.00 -30.18
CA TRP A 39 23.61 8.03 -30.13
C TRP A 39 24.76 8.47 -29.24
N LEU A 40 25.14 9.75 -29.26
CA LEU A 40 26.14 10.33 -28.36
C LEU A 40 25.66 10.33 -26.90
N LEU A 41 24.39 10.62 -26.64
CA LEU A 41 23.81 10.56 -25.29
C LEU A 41 23.79 9.12 -24.75
N GLN A 42 23.46 8.14 -25.59
CA GLN A 42 23.53 6.73 -25.21
C GLN A 42 24.96 6.26 -24.97
N ASN A 43 25.92 6.70 -25.79
CA ASN A 43 27.33 6.32 -25.66
C ASN A 43 28.04 7.01 -24.46
N ASN A 44 27.60 8.20 -24.07
CA ASN A 44 28.12 8.86 -22.88
C ASN A 44 27.56 8.22 -21.58
N ARG A 45 26.31 7.73 -21.64
CA ARG A 45 25.68 7.00 -20.53
C ARG A 45 26.31 5.62 -20.30
N SER A 46 26.84 4.97 -21.35
CA SER A 46 27.60 3.73 -21.22
C SER A 46 29.02 3.96 -20.66
N GLN A 47 29.66 5.10 -20.92
CA GLN A 47 30.96 5.44 -20.33
C GLN A 47 30.87 5.81 -18.84
N GLN A 48 29.78 6.44 -18.40
CA GLN A 48 29.56 6.75 -16.97
C GLN A 48 29.31 5.51 -16.08
N MET A 49 28.94 4.37 -16.66
CA MET A 49 28.81 3.10 -15.94
C MET A 49 30.15 2.31 -15.84
N GLN A 50 31.25 2.84 -16.39
CA GLN A 50 32.55 2.17 -16.43
C GLN A 50 33.64 2.83 -15.56
N GLN A 51 33.29 3.79 -14.71
CA GLN A 51 34.19 4.37 -13.69
C GLN A 51 33.63 4.16 -12.27
N GLN A 52 33.67 2.92 -11.81
CA GLN A 52 33.76 2.60 -10.39
C GLN A 52 34.77 1.45 -10.24
N PRO A 53 35.79 1.57 -9.37
CA PRO A 53 36.86 0.59 -9.29
C PRO A 53 36.40 -0.71 -8.60
N GLU A 54 36.85 -1.82 -9.18
CA GLU A 54 36.64 -3.21 -8.77
C GLU A 54 37.07 -3.53 -7.33
N LEU A 55 36.33 -4.46 -6.71
CA LEU A 55 36.95 -5.52 -5.90
C LEU A 55 36.32 -6.88 -6.27
N ASP A 56 37.04 -7.57 -7.15
CA ASP A 56 37.12 -9.00 -7.46
C ASP A 56 36.17 -9.99 -6.74
N LEU A 57 35.41 -10.78 -7.53
CA LEU A 57 35.59 -12.25 -7.60
C LEU A 57 34.80 -12.91 -8.75
N MET A 58 35.54 -13.46 -9.73
CA MET A 58 35.28 -14.65 -10.57
C MET A 58 33.90 -14.89 -11.23
N GLY A 59 33.94 -15.07 -12.56
CA GLY A 59 32.89 -15.84 -13.27
C GLY A 59 33.02 -15.90 -14.79
N ARG A 60 33.91 -16.77 -15.30
CA ARG A 60 34.00 -17.14 -16.73
C ARG A 60 32.65 -17.60 -17.29
N VAL A 61 32.28 -17.06 -18.44
CA VAL A 61 31.16 -17.51 -19.26
C VAL A 61 31.55 -18.80 -20.01
N HIS A 62 30.85 -19.90 -19.76
CA HIS A 62 30.88 -21.08 -20.61
C HIS A 62 29.49 -21.39 -21.17
N PHE A 63 29.46 -21.58 -22.48
CA PHE A 63 28.31 -21.92 -23.29
C PHE A 63 27.67 -23.25 -22.90
N VAL A 64 26.34 -23.27 -23.11
CA VAL A 64 25.38 -24.36 -22.94
C VAL A 64 25.91 -25.74 -23.37
N ARG A 65 25.83 -26.72 -22.45
CA ARG A 65 25.71 -28.14 -22.80
C ARG A 65 24.59 -28.77 -21.96
N GLN A 66 23.49 -29.11 -22.62
CA GLN A 66 22.35 -29.82 -22.05
C GLN A 66 22.79 -31.15 -21.42
N SER A 67 22.57 -31.32 -20.11
CA SER A 67 22.56 -32.62 -19.46
C SER A 67 21.12 -33.06 -19.19
N ARG A 68 20.66 -34.05 -19.95
CA ARG A 68 19.32 -34.65 -19.87
C ARG A 68 19.05 -35.44 -18.58
N ASN A 69 20.04 -35.57 -17.68
CA ASN A 69 19.92 -36.41 -16.48
C ASN A 69 19.56 -35.64 -15.20
N ALA A 70 19.40 -34.31 -15.27
CA ALA A 70 18.91 -33.49 -14.15
C ALA A 70 17.37 -33.36 -14.11
N ARG A 71 16.65 -33.78 -15.16
CA ARG A 71 15.17 -33.70 -15.20
C ARG A 71 14.49 -34.75 -14.32
N LEU A 72 15.07 -35.95 -14.20
CA LEU A 72 14.44 -37.05 -13.45
C LEU A 72 14.51 -36.87 -11.93
N LYS A 73 15.46 -36.09 -11.40
CA LYS A 73 15.51 -35.74 -9.95
C LYS A 73 14.78 -34.45 -9.59
N LEU A 74 14.42 -33.63 -10.58
CA LEU A 74 13.61 -32.42 -10.36
C LEU A 74 12.11 -32.75 -10.31
N ASP A 75 11.66 -33.74 -11.10
CA ASP A 75 10.26 -34.17 -11.09
C ASP A 75 9.88 -34.92 -9.80
N GLU A 76 10.83 -35.61 -9.16
CA GLU A 76 10.61 -36.31 -7.87
C GLU A 76 10.70 -35.37 -6.65
N MET A 77 11.32 -34.18 -6.79
CA MET A 77 11.28 -33.10 -5.80
C MET A 77 10.14 -32.10 -6.03
N GLN A 78 9.50 -32.10 -7.20
CA GLN A 78 8.38 -31.19 -7.52
C GLN A 78 7.04 -31.60 -6.90
N HIS A 79 6.95 -32.79 -6.30
CA HIS A 79 5.75 -33.25 -5.60
C HIS A 79 5.76 -33.03 -4.08
N ILE A 80 6.85 -32.51 -3.48
CA ILE A 80 6.98 -32.39 -2.01
C ILE A 80 7.05 -30.93 -1.48
N ARG A 81 7.13 -29.87 -2.30
CA ARG A 81 7.03 -28.48 -1.80
C ARG A 81 6.28 -27.55 -2.76
N ARG A 82 4.95 -27.50 -2.62
CA ARG A 82 4.07 -26.42 -3.12
C ARG A 82 3.28 -25.76 -1.98
N SER A 83 3.72 -25.91 -0.73
CA SER A 83 3.16 -25.11 0.34
C SER A 83 3.80 -23.73 0.29
N HIS A 84 3.05 -22.70 -0.14
CA HIS A 84 3.38 -21.27 0.02
C HIS A 84 3.26 -20.82 1.49
N CYS A 85 3.65 -21.73 2.37
CA CYS A 85 3.63 -21.70 3.80
C CYS A 85 4.97 -22.29 4.22
N LEU A 86 6.02 -21.50 4.07
CA LEU A 86 7.19 -21.73 4.90
C LEU A 86 6.68 -21.70 6.36
N PRO A 87 7.15 -22.59 7.25
CA PRO A 87 7.01 -22.38 8.68
C PRO A 87 7.83 -21.11 9.00
N SER A 88 7.26 -19.96 8.67
CA SER A 88 7.84 -18.68 9.01
C SER A 88 7.71 -18.58 10.51
N GLU A 89 8.84 -18.37 11.16
CA GLU A 89 8.84 -17.77 12.49
C GLU A 89 7.93 -16.53 12.44
N ASN A 90 7.19 -16.29 13.52
CA ASN A 90 6.44 -15.04 13.67
C ASN A 90 7.34 -13.91 13.21
N ILE A 91 6.88 -13.04 12.30
CA ILE A 91 7.60 -11.87 11.81
C ILE A 91 7.89 -10.99 13.01
N ASN A 92 9.01 -11.29 13.65
CA ASN A 92 9.51 -10.67 14.85
C ASN A 92 10.59 -9.71 14.41
N ARG A 93 10.22 -8.44 14.32
CA ARG A 93 11.16 -7.37 14.05
C ARG A 93 11.46 -6.57 15.31
N TYR A 94 11.19 -7.09 16.51
CA TYR A 94 11.39 -6.34 17.76
C TYR A 94 12.81 -5.78 17.88
N GLN A 95 13.83 -6.58 17.58
CA GLN A 95 15.23 -6.12 17.65
C GLN A 95 15.61 -5.11 16.54
N GLN A 96 14.88 -5.12 15.42
CA GLN A 96 15.04 -4.15 14.34
C GLN A 96 14.27 -2.87 14.65
N ASP A 97 13.08 -2.97 15.21
CA ASP A 97 12.16 -1.88 15.46
C ASP A 97 12.45 -1.17 16.78
N PHE A 98 13.07 -1.83 17.76
CA PHE A 98 13.48 -1.27 19.04
C PHE A 98 14.99 -1.27 19.19
N TYR A 99 15.49 -0.34 19.98
CA TYR A 99 16.86 -0.35 20.46
C TYR A 99 16.90 -0.05 21.94
N GLN A 100 17.84 -0.66 22.63
CA GLN A 100 18.11 -0.36 24.02
C GLN A 100 18.92 0.94 24.09
N MET A 101 18.43 1.93 24.83
CA MET A 101 19.25 3.08 25.20
C MET A 101 20.39 2.59 26.07
N LYS A 102 21.62 2.84 25.63
CA LYS A 102 22.77 2.75 26.52
C LYS A 102 22.65 3.94 27.47
N ALA A 103 22.55 3.69 28.77
CA ALA A 103 22.82 4.74 29.73
C ALA A 103 24.28 5.16 29.46
N ASP A 104 24.47 6.37 28.95
CA ASP A 104 25.81 6.83 28.64
C ASP A 104 26.67 6.77 29.92
N GLN A 105 27.89 6.32 29.70
CA GLN A 105 28.87 6.02 30.71
C GLN A 105 28.99 7.17 31.73
N VAL A 106 28.55 6.93 32.96
CA VAL A 106 28.94 7.69 34.18
C VAL A 106 30.47 7.60 34.44
N ASN A 107 31.26 7.07 33.49
CA ASN A 107 32.67 6.74 33.67
C ASN A 107 33.66 7.62 32.89
N ARG A 108 33.24 8.78 32.37
CA ARG A 108 34.19 9.77 31.88
C ARG A 108 34.07 11.07 32.65
N SER A 109 35.09 11.29 33.49
CA SER A 109 35.47 12.49 34.25
C SER A 109 34.62 12.89 35.45
N ALA A 110 35.09 12.53 36.66
CA ALA A 110 35.63 13.45 37.68
C ALA A 110 35.23 13.10 39.13
N ASP A 111 36.18 12.52 39.88
CA ASP A 111 36.60 12.81 41.27
C ASP A 111 35.60 13.16 42.40
N TYR A 112 34.30 12.98 42.25
CA TYR A 112 33.37 13.10 43.37
C TYR A 112 32.88 11.74 43.82
N ALA A 113 33.30 11.35 45.03
CA ALA A 113 32.76 10.21 45.75
C ALA A 113 31.26 10.42 45.97
N ALA A 114 30.43 9.91 45.06
CA ALA A 114 29.00 9.83 45.26
C ALA A 114 28.72 8.88 46.44
N PRO A 115 27.84 9.24 47.39
CA PRO A 115 27.58 8.44 48.57
C PRO A 115 26.99 7.07 48.20
N ILE A 116 27.47 6.04 48.90
CA ILE A 116 27.23 4.59 48.73
C ILE A 116 25.78 4.19 49.10
N TYR A 117 24.80 5.06 48.93
CA TYR A 117 23.40 4.79 49.24
C TYR A 117 22.46 5.24 48.12
N MET A 118 22.77 4.85 46.89
CA MET A 118 21.74 4.61 45.89
C MET A 118 21.93 3.19 45.38
N ASP A 119 20.95 2.35 45.69
CA ASP A 119 20.81 1.01 45.18
C ASP A 119 20.87 1.07 43.64
N LEU A 120 22.04 0.72 43.09
CA LEU A 120 22.27 0.57 41.65
C LEU A 120 21.66 -0.75 41.12
N GLU A 121 20.72 -1.34 41.86
CA GLU A 121 19.97 -2.50 41.44
C GLU A 121 18.93 -2.07 40.38
N LEU A 122 19.28 -2.34 39.12
CA LEU A 122 18.38 -2.46 37.97
C LEU A 122 17.48 -1.25 37.69
N ALA A 123 18.07 -0.15 37.20
CA ALA A 123 17.28 0.68 36.29
C ALA A 123 16.92 -0.21 35.08
N PRO A 124 15.62 -0.48 34.82
CA PRO A 124 15.22 -1.38 33.74
C PRO A 124 15.76 -0.82 32.43
N ALA A 125 16.36 -1.70 31.62
CA ALA A 125 16.83 -1.38 30.29
C ALA A 125 15.71 -0.67 29.51
N LEU A 126 15.87 0.64 29.24
CA LEU A 126 14.88 1.40 28.48
C LEU A 126 15.02 1.05 27.00
N TRP A 127 13.97 0.48 26.43
CA TRP A 127 13.86 0.23 25.00
C TRP A 127 13.09 1.37 24.34
N CYS A 128 13.65 1.93 23.28
CA CYS A 128 13.02 2.97 22.48
C CYS A 128 12.64 2.42 21.11
N TYR A 129 11.46 2.81 20.64
CA TYR A 129 10.97 2.48 19.31
C TYR A 129 11.65 3.37 18.27
N ARG A 130 12.35 2.77 17.30
CA ARG A 130 13.22 3.50 16.36
C ARG A 130 12.47 4.51 15.52
N GLU A 131 11.35 4.12 14.92
CA GLU A 131 10.57 4.98 14.03
C GLU A 131 9.95 6.17 14.77
N GLY A 132 9.67 5.99 16.08
CA GLY A 132 9.06 7.00 16.93
C GLY A 132 10.04 7.83 17.76
N THR A 133 11.33 7.53 17.75
CA THR A 133 12.33 8.22 18.59
C THR A 133 13.22 9.11 17.75
N LEU A 134 13.47 10.33 18.21
CA LEU A 134 14.42 11.25 17.58
C LEU A 134 15.85 10.74 17.78
N ASN A 135 16.63 10.67 16.70
CA ASN A 135 18.05 10.31 16.76
C ASN A 135 18.86 11.43 17.42
N GLU A 136 18.90 11.48 18.75
CA GLU A 136 19.81 12.35 19.49
C GLU A 136 21.21 11.71 19.55
N SER A 137 21.91 11.67 18.42
CA SER A 137 23.37 11.50 18.41
C SER A 137 24.10 12.86 18.47
N ARG A 138 23.39 13.97 18.73
CA ARG A 138 23.93 15.32 18.46
C ARG A 138 23.40 16.50 19.28
N ASN A 139 22.69 16.28 20.38
CA ASN A 139 22.41 17.38 21.30
C ASN A 139 23.18 17.13 22.59
N GLU A 140 24.34 17.79 22.69
CA GLU A 140 24.95 18.19 23.95
C GLU A 140 23.92 19.03 24.71
N ARG A 141 23.00 18.39 25.42
CA ARG A 141 22.14 19.10 26.35
C ARG A 141 23.02 19.60 27.49
N ASN A 142 22.86 20.89 27.79
CA ASN A 142 23.56 21.57 28.88
C ASN A 142 23.48 20.75 30.18
N ASN A 143 24.66 20.55 30.77
CA ASN A 143 25.04 19.40 31.55
C ASN A 143 24.74 19.53 33.06
N ILE A 144 23.54 19.99 33.45
CA ILE A 144 23.24 20.31 34.86
C ILE A 144 22.05 19.54 35.45
N ASP A 145 21.08 19.06 34.64
CA ASP A 145 19.87 18.38 35.16
C ASP A 145 19.89 16.84 35.08
N TYR A 146 20.96 16.23 34.58
CA TYR A 146 21.00 14.78 34.30
C TYR A 146 21.06 13.87 35.52
N LEU A 147 21.40 14.39 36.70
CA LEU A 147 21.57 13.56 37.90
C LEU A 147 20.24 13.22 38.61
N GLN A 148 19.10 13.75 38.15
CA GLN A 148 17.79 13.51 38.78
C GLN A 148 16.67 13.09 37.81
N ALA A 149 16.87 13.18 36.49
CA ALA A 149 15.84 12.80 35.51
C ALA A 149 15.95 11.32 35.13
N GLN A 150 14.83 10.57 35.22
CA GLN A 150 14.76 9.21 34.70
C GLN A 150 15.05 9.19 33.19
N PRO A 151 15.79 8.20 32.66
CA PRO A 151 15.99 8.07 31.23
C PRO A 151 14.64 7.89 30.55
N GLN A 152 14.37 8.72 29.53
CA GLN A 152 13.13 8.71 28.74
C GLN A 152 13.46 8.82 27.26
N CYS A 153 12.74 8.08 26.42
CA CYS A 153 12.86 8.19 24.98
C CYS A 153 12.26 9.54 24.54
N LEU A 154 12.88 10.16 23.54
CA LEU A 154 12.45 11.46 23.03
C LEU A 154 11.65 11.27 21.75
N CYS A 155 10.35 11.49 21.85
CA CYS A 155 9.45 11.09 20.79
C CYS A 155 9.44 12.10 19.65
N ALA A 156 9.48 11.57 18.42
CA ALA A 156 9.24 12.32 17.22
C ALA A 156 7.78 12.82 17.18
N SER A 157 7.52 13.82 16.34
CA SER A 157 6.17 14.33 16.14
C SER A 157 5.22 13.22 15.69
N GLY A 158 4.06 13.12 16.34
CA GLY A 158 3.09 12.05 16.08
C GLY A 158 3.37 10.73 16.81
N TRP A 159 4.35 10.68 17.72
CA TRP A 159 4.64 9.53 18.56
C TRP A 159 4.58 9.88 20.05
N HIS A 160 4.16 8.92 20.86
CA HIS A 160 3.87 9.10 22.28
C HIS A 160 4.27 7.86 23.10
N GLY A 161 4.23 8.00 24.43
CA GLY A 161 4.58 6.95 25.38
C GLY A 161 6.03 7.03 25.86
N ARG A 162 6.37 6.24 26.88
CA ARG A 162 7.70 6.23 27.51
C ARG A 162 8.81 5.74 26.56
N ASP A 163 8.44 4.85 25.66
CA ASP A 163 9.29 4.19 24.66
C ASP A 163 9.08 4.77 23.25
N CYS A 164 8.24 5.79 23.10
CA CYS A 164 7.83 6.37 21.82
C CYS A 164 7.23 5.37 20.83
N GLY A 165 6.66 4.26 21.32
CA GLY A 165 6.05 3.23 20.49
C GLY A 165 4.58 3.45 20.17
N GLN A 166 3.94 4.49 20.70
CA GLN A 166 2.51 4.75 20.53
C GLN A 166 2.28 5.81 19.43
N PRO A 167 1.84 5.42 18.22
CA PRO A 167 1.58 6.40 17.17
C PRO A 167 0.33 7.22 17.50
N GLU A 168 0.27 8.44 16.97
CA GLU A 168 -0.78 9.44 17.24
C GLU A 168 -2.19 8.89 17.03
N ILE A 169 -2.38 8.07 16.00
CA ILE A 169 -3.66 7.40 15.72
C ILE A 169 -4.15 6.54 16.90
N ILE A 170 -3.25 5.76 17.50
CA ILE A 170 -3.54 4.89 18.64
C ILE A 170 -3.73 5.73 19.89
N TRP A 171 -2.82 6.69 20.12
CA TRP A 171 -2.84 7.56 21.28
C TRP A 171 -4.18 8.30 21.39
N ARG A 172 -4.66 8.87 20.28
CA ARG A 172 -5.95 9.57 20.21
C ARG A 172 -7.14 8.63 20.38
N ALA A 173 -7.09 7.43 19.78
CA ALA A 173 -8.12 6.42 19.99
C ALA A 173 -8.24 6.02 21.48
N LEU A 174 -7.10 5.72 22.14
CA LEU A 174 -7.05 5.37 23.56
C LEU A 174 -7.57 6.49 24.46
N MET A 175 -7.19 7.75 24.19
CA MET A 175 -7.69 8.91 24.93
C MET A 175 -9.21 9.09 24.79
N THR A 176 -9.76 8.83 23.61
CA THR A 176 -11.19 8.95 23.34
C THR A 176 -11.97 7.89 24.11
N HIS A 177 -11.52 6.64 24.07
CA HIS A 177 -12.17 5.52 24.76
C HIS A 177 -12.16 5.68 26.29
N ARG A 178 -11.07 6.23 26.85
CA ARG A 178 -11.00 6.57 28.29
C ARG A 178 -12.02 7.63 28.72
N ARG A 179 -12.42 8.53 27.81
CA ARG A 179 -13.40 9.60 28.11
C ARG A 179 -14.84 9.11 28.00
N THR A 180 -15.13 8.22 27.06
CA THR A 180 -16.47 7.67 26.82
C THR A 180 -16.81 6.52 27.77
N GLY A 181 -15.81 5.81 28.30
CA GLY A 181 -15.98 4.79 29.34
C GLY A 181 -16.31 5.40 30.71
N ARG A 182 -17.56 5.82 30.92
CA ARG A 182 -18.11 6.22 32.23
C ARG A 182 -18.97 5.11 32.88
N GLY A 183 -18.75 3.85 32.50
CA GLY A 183 -19.43 2.67 33.05
C GLY A 183 -18.49 1.46 33.16
N ASN A 184 -19.02 0.33 33.64
CA ASN A 184 -18.35 -0.99 33.77
C ASN A 184 -17.88 -1.62 32.43
N ASP A 185 -17.83 -0.85 31.34
CA ASP A 185 -17.48 -1.34 30.01
C ASP A 185 -15.99 -1.65 29.91
N GLU A 186 -15.69 -2.84 29.41
CA GLU A 186 -14.33 -3.33 29.25
C GLU A 186 -13.55 -2.50 28.22
N ALA A 187 -12.33 -2.09 28.58
CA ALA A 187 -11.50 -1.28 27.70
C ALA A 187 -11.17 -2.03 26.38
N PRO A 188 -11.25 -1.36 25.21
CA PRO A 188 -11.06 -2.00 23.92
C PRO A 188 -9.68 -2.65 23.72
N LEU A 189 -8.68 -2.10 24.39
CA LEU A 189 -7.29 -2.51 24.29
C LEU A 189 -6.74 -2.76 25.70
N LYS A 190 -6.37 -4.00 25.99
CA LYS A 190 -5.57 -4.33 27.17
C LYS A 190 -4.11 -4.26 26.74
N LEU A 191 -3.37 -3.32 27.30
CA LEU A 191 -1.98 -3.07 26.93
C LEU A 191 -1.02 -3.83 27.85
N ARG A 192 0.15 -4.17 27.31
CA ARG A 192 1.32 -4.68 28.03
C ARG A 192 2.58 -3.96 27.53
N GLU A 193 3.67 -4.12 28.26
CA GLU A 193 4.98 -3.71 27.79
C GLU A 193 5.40 -4.54 26.57
N ALA A 194 5.97 -3.88 25.57
CA ALA A 194 6.47 -4.55 24.39
C ALA A 194 7.68 -5.41 24.75
N SER A 195 7.73 -6.62 24.19
CA SER A 195 8.81 -7.57 24.43
C SER A 195 9.02 -8.47 23.22
N SER A 196 10.27 -8.88 23.00
CA SER A 196 10.63 -9.83 21.95
C SER A 196 10.06 -11.24 22.17
N THR A 197 9.67 -11.59 23.40
CA THR A 197 9.17 -12.93 23.74
C THR A 197 7.66 -13.06 23.66
N SER A 198 6.94 -11.93 23.66
CA SER A 198 5.48 -11.89 23.73
C SER A 198 4.91 -11.25 22.46
N LEU A 199 5.16 -11.84 21.31
CA LEU A 199 4.67 -11.31 20.03
C LEU A 199 3.45 -12.09 19.56
N LYS A 200 2.40 -11.35 19.22
CA LYS A 200 1.20 -11.91 18.62
C LYS A 200 1.46 -12.22 17.15
N ARG A 201 0.85 -13.27 16.61
CA ARG A 201 0.74 -13.42 15.16
C ARG A 201 -0.41 -12.58 14.65
N LEU A 202 -0.22 -11.95 13.49
CA LEU A 202 -1.22 -11.18 12.79
C LEU A 202 -1.59 -11.93 11.51
N TYR A 203 -2.83 -12.38 11.45
CA TYR A 203 -3.41 -12.98 10.27
C TYR A 203 -4.27 -11.92 9.55
N TYR A 204 -4.15 -11.81 8.23
CA TYR A 204 -4.99 -10.91 7.44
C TYR A 204 -5.87 -11.71 6.48
N MET A 205 -7.18 -11.69 6.72
CA MET A 205 -8.18 -12.18 5.79
C MET A 205 -8.68 -11.05 4.91
N LEU A 206 -8.41 -11.19 3.61
CA LEU A 206 -8.69 -10.22 2.57
C LEU A 206 -9.75 -10.76 1.61
N GLU A 207 -10.93 -10.15 1.64
CA GLU A 207 -12.03 -10.40 0.72
C GLU A 207 -11.88 -9.53 -0.54
N LEU A 208 -11.54 -10.13 -1.69
CA LEU A 208 -11.40 -9.37 -2.93
C LEU A 208 -12.72 -9.13 -3.67
N GLY A 209 -13.76 -9.91 -3.36
CA GLY A 209 -14.98 -9.89 -4.14
C GLY A 209 -14.88 -10.73 -5.41
N ASP A 210 -15.62 -10.33 -6.44
CA ASP A 210 -15.65 -11.02 -7.73
C ASP A 210 -14.30 -10.93 -8.44
N TRP A 211 -13.81 -12.06 -8.93
CA TRP A 211 -12.57 -12.14 -9.69
C TRP A 211 -12.49 -11.12 -10.85
N GLU A 212 -13.62 -10.91 -11.55
CA GLU A 212 -13.73 -10.00 -12.69
C GLU A 212 -13.56 -8.52 -12.32
N HIS A 213 -13.71 -8.16 -11.04
CA HIS A 213 -13.69 -6.79 -10.55
C HIS A 213 -12.51 -6.50 -9.62
N ILE A 214 -11.54 -7.41 -9.53
CA ILE A 214 -10.39 -7.24 -8.65
C ILE A 214 -9.50 -6.12 -9.19
N ASN A 215 -9.27 -5.13 -8.34
CA ASN A 215 -8.28 -4.11 -8.57
C ASN A 215 -6.89 -4.66 -8.20
N MET A 216 -6.15 -5.14 -9.20
CA MET A 216 -4.84 -5.75 -9.01
C MET A 216 -3.79 -4.77 -8.45
N GLU A 217 -3.86 -3.50 -8.80
CA GLU A 217 -2.90 -2.51 -8.30
C GLU A 217 -3.17 -2.15 -6.85
N LEU A 218 -4.44 -1.99 -6.47
CA LEU A 218 -4.79 -1.76 -5.07
C LEU A 218 -4.46 -3.00 -4.23
N LEU A 219 -4.68 -4.21 -4.74
CA LEU A 219 -4.25 -5.46 -4.11
C LEU A 219 -2.73 -5.48 -3.88
N GLU A 220 -1.95 -5.16 -4.89
CA GLU A 220 -0.49 -5.08 -4.76
C GLU A 220 -0.08 -4.04 -3.70
N LEU A 221 -0.71 -2.86 -3.70
CA LEU A 221 -0.45 -1.83 -2.70
C LEU A 221 -0.80 -2.29 -1.27
N GLN A 222 -1.94 -2.95 -1.09
CA GLN A 222 -2.37 -3.53 0.19
C GLN A 222 -1.34 -4.51 0.73
N LEU A 223 -0.90 -5.45 -0.12
CA LEU A 223 0.02 -6.51 0.27
C LEU A 223 1.40 -5.95 0.58
N ARG A 224 1.95 -5.09 -0.28
CA ARG A 224 3.28 -4.46 -0.05
C ARG A 224 3.31 -3.60 1.21
N THR A 225 2.23 -2.87 1.50
CA THR A 225 2.15 -2.03 2.72
C THR A 225 2.21 -2.89 3.99
N LEU A 226 1.67 -4.10 3.96
CA LEU A 226 1.48 -4.94 5.14
C LEU A 226 2.44 -6.14 5.24
N ILE A 227 3.23 -6.42 4.20
CA ILE A 227 4.13 -7.60 4.11
C ILE A 227 5.16 -7.68 5.24
N HIS A 228 5.47 -6.55 5.88
CA HIS A 228 6.42 -6.49 7.00
C HIS A 228 5.77 -6.58 8.38
N VAL A 229 4.45 -6.69 8.45
CA VAL A 229 3.68 -6.68 9.70
C VAL A 229 2.80 -7.93 9.83
N VAL A 230 2.16 -8.33 8.74
CA VAL A 230 1.26 -9.49 8.65
C VAL A 230 2.05 -10.77 8.47
N ASP A 231 1.78 -11.76 9.31
CA ASP A 231 2.47 -13.06 9.30
C ASP A 231 1.91 -13.99 8.21
N TYR A 232 0.59 -14.01 8.04
CA TYR A 232 -0.10 -14.88 7.09
C TYR A 232 -1.25 -14.15 6.43
N PHE A 233 -1.26 -14.16 5.10
CA PHE A 233 -2.35 -13.63 4.30
C PHE A 233 -3.31 -14.76 3.90
N CYS A 234 -4.60 -14.54 4.07
CA CYS A 234 -5.66 -15.34 3.46
C CYS A 234 -6.37 -14.47 2.45
N ILE A 235 -6.17 -14.74 1.17
CA ILE A 235 -6.76 -13.97 0.09
C ILE A 235 -7.84 -14.83 -0.54
N TYR A 236 -9.07 -14.34 -0.52
CA TYR A 236 -10.19 -15.09 -1.09
C TYR A 236 -11.05 -14.23 -2.02
N TYR A 237 -11.58 -14.89 -3.04
CA TYR A 237 -12.32 -14.27 -4.13
C TYR A 237 -13.40 -15.21 -4.68
N TYR A 238 -14.39 -14.63 -5.34
CA TYR A 238 -15.52 -15.34 -5.93
C TYR A 238 -15.33 -15.51 -7.44
N VAL A 239 -15.71 -16.66 -7.97
CA VAL A 239 -15.75 -16.94 -9.40
C VAL A 239 -17.16 -17.36 -9.77
N ARG A 240 -17.78 -16.64 -10.73
CA ARG A 240 -19.19 -16.83 -11.13
C ARG A 240 -19.42 -18.10 -11.94
N GLU A 241 -18.44 -18.50 -12.75
CA GLU A 241 -18.54 -19.68 -13.60
C GLU A 241 -17.85 -20.90 -12.97
N ARG A 242 -18.35 -22.09 -13.31
CA ARG A 242 -17.74 -23.36 -12.88
C ARG A 242 -16.26 -23.38 -13.28
N PRO A 243 -15.38 -24.01 -12.48
CA PRO A 243 -13.97 -24.07 -12.78
C PRO A 243 -13.73 -24.64 -14.18
N THR A 244 -13.26 -23.79 -15.09
CA THR A 244 -12.81 -24.18 -16.42
C THR A 244 -11.28 -24.18 -16.45
N LYS A 245 -10.66 -24.68 -17.52
CA LYS A 245 -9.20 -24.52 -17.70
C LYS A 245 -8.74 -23.06 -17.59
N HIS A 246 -9.63 -22.10 -17.85
CA HIS A 246 -9.35 -20.67 -17.72
C HIS A 246 -9.19 -20.25 -16.24
N THR A 247 -10.01 -20.77 -15.33
CA THR A 247 -9.92 -20.42 -13.89
C THR A 247 -8.63 -20.94 -13.24
N ASP A 248 -8.12 -22.08 -13.72
CA ASP A 248 -6.82 -22.60 -13.27
C ASP A 248 -5.65 -21.72 -13.75
N LEU A 249 -5.75 -21.18 -14.97
CA LEU A 249 -4.74 -20.27 -15.50
C LEU A 249 -4.74 -18.93 -14.77
N THR A 250 -5.92 -18.39 -14.44
CA THR A 250 -6.04 -17.13 -13.69
C THR A 250 -5.53 -17.27 -12.26
N ARG A 251 -5.88 -18.35 -11.55
CA ARG A 251 -5.31 -18.66 -10.23
C ARG A 251 -3.79 -18.72 -10.27
N ARG A 252 -3.21 -19.41 -11.27
CA ARG A 252 -1.75 -19.48 -11.48
C ARG A 252 -1.13 -18.13 -11.83
N SER A 253 -1.88 -17.22 -12.45
CA SER A 253 -1.42 -15.86 -12.73
C SER A 253 -1.33 -15.05 -11.45
N LEU A 254 -2.36 -15.13 -10.58
CA LEU A 254 -2.34 -14.50 -9.27
C LEU A 254 -1.18 -15.04 -8.43
N GLU A 255 -1.02 -16.38 -8.36
CA GLU A 255 0.11 -17.00 -7.65
C GLU A 255 1.45 -16.45 -8.13
N ARG A 256 1.67 -16.37 -9.46
CA ARG A 256 2.91 -15.80 -10.01
C ARG A 256 3.12 -14.35 -9.61
N GLN A 257 2.06 -13.55 -9.53
CA GLN A 257 2.15 -12.15 -9.09
C GLN A 257 2.46 -12.06 -7.60
N LEU A 258 1.81 -12.88 -6.77
CA LEU A 258 2.08 -12.96 -5.32
C LEU A 258 3.51 -13.40 -5.04
N ASP A 259 3.99 -14.42 -5.75
CA ASP A 259 5.37 -14.91 -5.67
C ASP A 259 6.37 -13.83 -6.11
N ALA A 260 6.05 -13.06 -7.16
CA ALA A 260 6.88 -11.94 -7.62
C ALA A 260 6.95 -10.79 -6.60
N MET A 261 5.92 -10.63 -5.75
CA MET A 261 5.90 -9.67 -4.65
C MET A 261 6.66 -10.15 -3.40
N LEU A 262 7.26 -11.35 -3.43
CA LEU A 262 8.02 -11.94 -2.33
C LEU A 262 7.19 -12.15 -1.05
N ILE A 263 5.88 -12.40 -1.19
CA ILE A 263 5.00 -12.71 -0.07
C ILE A 263 5.30 -14.13 0.40
N SER A 264 5.92 -14.25 1.57
CA SER A 264 6.44 -15.52 2.08
C SER A 264 5.37 -16.53 2.52
N SER A 265 4.20 -16.04 2.93
CA SER A 265 3.21 -16.82 3.66
C SER A 265 1.79 -16.39 3.29
N TYR A 266 1.18 -17.07 2.31
CA TYR A 266 -0.19 -16.80 1.89
C TYR A 266 -0.99 -18.08 1.60
N VAL A 267 -2.30 -17.97 1.75
CA VAL A 267 -3.29 -18.98 1.37
C VAL A 267 -4.29 -18.34 0.41
N LEU A 268 -4.51 -18.99 -0.73
CA LEU A 268 -5.55 -18.60 -1.67
C LEU A 268 -6.79 -19.47 -1.47
N TYR A 269 -7.95 -18.84 -1.39
CA TYR A 269 -9.24 -19.54 -1.36
C TYR A 269 -10.13 -19.03 -2.50
N GLN A 270 -10.30 -19.88 -3.51
CA GLN A 270 -11.25 -19.64 -4.60
C GLN A 270 -12.61 -20.18 -4.21
N CYS A 271 -13.63 -19.33 -4.29
CA CYS A 271 -15.00 -19.71 -4.01
C CYS A 271 -15.86 -19.80 -5.27
N GLU A 272 -16.58 -20.90 -5.40
CA GLU A 272 -17.37 -21.20 -6.61
C GLU A 272 -18.81 -20.65 -6.56
N ASN A 273 -19.27 -20.14 -5.41
CA ASN A 273 -20.66 -19.70 -5.28
C ASN A 273 -20.84 -18.62 -4.19
N HIS A 274 -21.43 -17.48 -4.55
CA HIS A 274 -21.65 -16.36 -3.61
C HIS A 274 -22.48 -16.75 -2.39
N SER A 275 -23.53 -17.55 -2.59
CA SER A 275 -24.47 -17.92 -1.52
C SER A 275 -23.86 -18.82 -0.44
N HIS A 276 -22.84 -19.59 -0.79
CA HIS A 276 -22.17 -20.53 0.13
C HIS A 276 -20.83 -20.00 0.64
N CYS A 277 -20.39 -18.85 0.15
CA CYS A 277 -19.09 -18.30 0.48
C CYS A 277 -19.18 -17.24 1.58
N THR A 278 -19.49 -17.69 2.79
CA THR A 278 -19.46 -16.80 3.95
C THR A 278 -18.04 -16.62 4.48
N SER A 279 -17.77 -15.49 5.14
CA SER A 279 -16.48 -15.26 5.79
C SER A 279 -16.13 -16.34 6.82
N ALA A 280 -17.13 -16.97 7.46
CA ALA A 280 -16.95 -18.12 8.35
C ALA A 280 -16.41 -19.37 7.63
N VAL A 281 -16.89 -19.66 6.41
CA VAL A 281 -16.37 -20.77 5.59
C VAL A 281 -14.93 -20.49 5.18
N ALA A 282 -14.64 -19.27 4.70
CA ALA A 282 -13.29 -18.85 4.35
C ALA A 282 -12.34 -18.93 5.56
N TYR A 283 -12.79 -18.53 6.75
CA TYR A 283 -12.01 -18.63 7.99
C TYR A 283 -11.72 -20.10 8.35
N ASN A 284 -12.70 -20.98 8.28
CA ASN A 284 -12.52 -22.40 8.56
C ASN A 284 -11.54 -23.05 7.57
N TYR A 285 -11.66 -22.73 6.28
CA TYR A 285 -10.71 -23.15 5.25
C TYR A 285 -9.30 -22.66 5.60
N PHE A 286 -9.14 -21.38 5.91
CA PHE A 286 -7.85 -20.79 6.25
C PHE A 286 -7.22 -21.45 7.48
N ARG A 287 -7.97 -21.61 8.57
CA ARG A 287 -7.50 -22.29 9.78
C ARG A 287 -7.06 -23.73 9.49
N TYR A 288 -7.80 -24.45 8.66
CA TYR A 288 -7.46 -25.80 8.24
C TYR A 288 -6.17 -25.83 7.41
N GLN A 289 -6.02 -24.92 6.44
CA GLN A 289 -4.80 -24.82 5.63
C GLN A 289 -3.58 -24.46 6.47
N LEU A 290 -3.71 -23.54 7.43
CA LEU A 290 -2.62 -23.19 8.36
C LEU A 290 -2.15 -24.39 9.17
N TRP A 291 -3.08 -25.21 9.65
CA TRP A 291 -2.73 -26.47 10.31
C TRP A 291 -2.03 -27.40 9.33
N MET A 292 -2.70 -27.76 8.23
CA MET A 292 -2.27 -28.84 7.35
C MET A 292 -0.96 -28.53 6.61
N LEU A 293 -0.79 -27.31 6.12
CA LEU A 293 0.35 -26.93 5.29
C LEU A 293 1.49 -26.31 6.10
N CYS A 294 1.16 -25.61 7.18
CA CYS A 294 2.11 -24.76 7.90
C CYS A 294 2.36 -25.28 9.33
N SER A 295 1.62 -26.30 9.80
CA SER A 295 1.65 -26.80 11.18
C SER A 295 1.42 -25.71 12.23
N ILE A 296 0.59 -24.72 11.89
CA ILE A 296 0.30 -23.55 12.72
C ILE A 296 -1.11 -23.62 13.26
N GLN A 297 -1.22 -23.55 14.59
CA GLN A 297 -2.48 -23.37 15.27
C GLN A 297 -2.61 -21.91 15.75
N MET A 298 -3.67 -21.25 15.28
CA MET A 298 -4.05 -19.91 15.75
C MET A 298 -4.31 -19.92 17.26
N GLN A 299 -3.66 -19.03 17.99
CA GLN A 299 -3.85 -18.86 19.43
C GLN A 299 -5.00 -17.90 19.72
N PRO A 300 -5.69 -18.04 20.88
CA PRO A 300 -6.79 -17.14 21.25
C PRO A 300 -6.39 -15.66 21.29
N THR A 301 -5.13 -15.39 21.64
CA THR A 301 -4.56 -14.04 21.76
C THR A 301 -3.96 -13.50 20.46
N ASP A 302 -3.84 -14.32 19.41
CA ASP A 302 -3.41 -13.86 18.09
C ASP A 302 -4.41 -12.85 17.52
N LEU A 303 -3.95 -12.02 16.59
CA LEU A 303 -4.76 -10.98 15.96
C LEU A 303 -5.26 -11.44 14.60
N LEU A 304 -6.53 -11.18 14.32
CA LEU A 304 -7.12 -11.35 13.00
C LEU A 304 -7.59 -9.99 12.48
N LEU A 305 -7.00 -9.56 11.37
CA LEU A 305 -7.49 -8.46 10.55
C LEU A 305 -8.41 -9.03 9.48
N PHE A 306 -9.62 -8.47 9.37
CA PHE A 306 -10.58 -8.78 8.32
C PHE A 306 -10.90 -7.50 7.56
N GLY A 307 -10.76 -7.55 6.24
CA GLY A 307 -11.00 -6.40 5.37
C GLY A 307 -11.28 -6.85 3.94
N ASN A 308 -11.41 -5.88 3.03
CA ASN A 308 -11.74 -6.15 1.64
C ASN A 308 -10.77 -5.49 0.66
N GLY A 309 -10.97 -5.71 -0.64
CA GLY A 309 -10.11 -5.21 -1.72
C GLY A 309 -10.10 -3.68 -1.93
N GLU A 310 -10.78 -2.90 -1.08
CA GLU A 310 -10.92 -1.44 -1.22
C GLU A 310 -10.13 -0.67 -0.15
N THR A 311 -9.39 -1.34 0.75
CA THR A 311 -8.82 -0.71 1.96
C THR A 311 -7.32 -0.96 2.15
N VAL A 312 -6.52 0.10 2.29
CA VAL A 312 -5.10 -0.01 2.66
C VAL A 312 -4.95 0.40 4.12
N TYR A 313 -4.71 -0.55 5.02
CA TYR A 313 -4.56 -0.28 6.45
C TYR A 313 -3.21 0.34 6.80
N ALA A 314 -3.18 1.20 7.83
CA ALA A 314 -1.95 1.83 8.29
C ALA A 314 -1.04 0.81 9.01
N PRO A 315 0.18 0.53 8.52
CA PRO A 315 1.06 -0.48 9.10
C PRO A 315 1.48 -0.12 10.53
N ILE A 316 1.68 1.16 10.82
CA ILE A 316 2.05 1.66 12.16
C ILE A 316 1.05 1.25 13.24
N ALA A 317 -0.24 1.24 12.93
CA ALA A 317 -1.28 0.91 13.89
C ALA A 317 -1.32 -0.61 14.16
N LEU A 318 -1.08 -1.42 13.12
CA LEU A 318 -0.99 -2.87 13.23
C LEU A 318 0.28 -3.32 13.99
N LYS A 319 1.42 -2.67 13.72
CA LYS A 319 2.66 -2.88 14.49
C LYS A 319 2.44 -2.61 15.97
N PHE A 320 1.78 -1.49 16.31
CA PHE A 320 1.45 -1.18 17.69
C PHE A 320 0.65 -2.31 18.35
N LEU A 321 -0.42 -2.79 17.70
CA LEU A 321 -1.24 -3.87 18.25
C LEU A 321 -0.44 -5.17 18.43
N LYS A 322 0.47 -5.48 17.50
CA LYS A 322 1.33 -6.67 17.55
C LYS A 322 2.29 -6.64 18.75
N TYR A 323 2.85 -5.48 19.05
CA TYR A 323 3.84 -5.31 20.13
C TYR A 323 3.21 -5.06 21.51
N PHE A 324 2.18 -4.22 21.58
CA PHE A 324 1.69 -3.68 22.86
C PHE A 324 0.37 -4.27 23.32
N ALA A 325 -0.44 -4.87 22.44
CA ALA A 325 -1.74 -5.39 22.87
C ALA A 325 -1.59 -6.77 23.50
N ALA A 326 -2.08 -6.93 24.74
CA ALA A 326 -2.33 -8.23 25.36
C ALA A 326 -3.67 -8.81 24.89
N ASP A 327 -4.69 -7.96 24.72
CA ASP A 327 -6.00 -8.31 24.17
C ASP A 327 -6.60 -7.13 23.39
N VAL A 328 -7.36 -7.43 22.34
CA VAL A 328 -7.97 -6.46 21.42
C VAL A 328 -9.43 -6.87 21.21
N LEU A 329 -10.36 -6.14 21.83
CA LEU A 329 -11.77 -6.24 21.47
C LEU A 329 -11.96 -5.79 20.00
N PRO A 330 -13.00 -6.24 19.30
CA PRO A 330 -13.20 -5.90 17.89
C PRO A 330 -13.18 -4.38 17.63
N LEU A 331 -12.20 -3.92 16.85
CA LEU A 331 -11.98 -2.52 16.46
C LEU A 331 -12.22 -2.33 14.97
N ARG A 332 -13.03 -1.34 14.59
CA ARG A 332 -13.15 -0.90 13.19
C ARG A 332 -12.09 0.11 12.84
N PHE A 333 -11.66 0.16 11.59
CA PHE A 333 -10.78 1.23 11.12
C PHE A 333 -11.58 2.40 10.60
N ARG A 334 -11.22 3.61 11.04
CA ARG A 334 -11.66 4.84 10.37
C ARG A 334 -10.68 5.17 9.27
N LEU A 335 -11.09 4.95 8.03
CA LEU A 335 -10.27 5.12 6.85
C LEU A 335 -10.56 6.47 6.20
N LYS A 336 -9.55 7.07 5.58
CA LYS A 336 -9.75 8.21 4.69
C LYS A 336 -10.54 7.76 3.46
N HIS A 337 -11.67 8.40 3.18
CA HIS A 337 -12.61 7.97 2.14
C HIS A 337 -12.28 8.60 0.78
N ASN A 338 -11.52 7.87 -0.03
CA ASN A 338 -11.22 8.27 -1.40
C ASN A 338 -12.12 7.53 -2.39
N VAL A 339 -12.34 8.14 -3.55
CA VAL A 339 -13.23 7.62 -4.59
C VAL A 339 -12.43 7.20 -5.82
N TYR A 340 -11.75 8.17 -6.45
CA TYR A 340 -10.92 7.94 -7.63
C TYR A 340 -9.47 8.25 -7.27
N GLY A 341 -8.63 7.22 -7.23
CA GLY A 341 -7.27 7.36 -6.70
C GLY A 341 -7.26 7.92 -5.27
N PHE A 342 -6.10 8.42 -4.85
CA PHE A 342 -5.89 9.18 -3.61
C PHE A 342 -5.99 10.69 -3.82
N TYR A 343 -6.31 11.13 -5.05
CA TYR A 343 -6.45 12.54 -5.44
C TYR A 343 -7.89 13.07 -5.35
N TRP A 344 -8.91 12.21 -5.25
CA TRP A 344 -10.30 12.62 -4.99
C TRP A 344 -10.86 12.01 -3.71
N GLN A 345 -11.23 12.87 -2.76
CA GLN A 345 -11.84 12.48 -1.49
C GLN A 345 -13.35 12.73 -1.48
N HIS A 346 -14.09 11.79 -0.89
CA HIS A 346 -15.52 11.94 -0.65
C HIS A 346 -15.81 13.05 0.39
N PRO A 347 -16.89 13.85 0.28
CA PRO A 347 -17.23 14.91 1.24
C PRO A 347 -17.43 14.44 2.68
N GLU A 348 -17.85 13.18 2.88
CA GLU A 348 -17.94 12.56 4.23
C GLU A 348 -16.57 12.33 4.89
N ARG A 349 -15.48 12.50 4.11
CA ARG A 349 -14.06 12.40 4.47
C ARG A 349 -13.57 11.05 4.96
N THR A 350 -14.39 10.29 5.68
CA THR A 350 -14.02 9.04 6.32
C THR A 350 -15.06 7.95 6.14
N ARG A 351 -14.60 6.69 6.15
CA ARG A 351 -15.43 5.49 6.05
C ARG A 351 -14.99 4.49 7.11
N LEU A 352 -15.94 3.87 7.80
CA LEU A 352 -15.65 2.82 8.79
C LEU A 352 -15.69 1.45 8.11
N GLN A 353 -14.55 0.78 7.97
CA GLN A 353 -14.49 -0.47 7.21
C GLN A 353 -13.35 -1.38 7.65
N GLY A 354 -13.64 -2.68 7.67
CA GLY A 354 -12.75 -3.70 8.20
C GLY A 354 -12.66 -3.65 9.71
N VAL A 355 -12.16 -4.76 10.25
CA VAL A 355 -12.12 -5.00 11.69
C VAL A 355 -10.84 -5.74 12.07
N ILE A 356 -10.31 -5.44 13.24
CA ILE A 356 -9.25 -6.21 13.87
C ILE A 356 -9.65 -6.60 15.30
N GLY A 357 -9.31 -7.81 15.71
CA GLY A 357 -9.54 -8.29 17.07
C GLY A 357 -8.69 -9.50 17.41
N SER A 358 -8.60 -9.83 18.70
CA SER A 358 -8.05 -11.12 19.11
C SER A 358 -8.96 -12.25 18.60
N VAL A 359 -8.38 -13.36 18.16
CA VAL A 359 -9.11 -14.52 17.61
C VAL A 359 -10.22 -15.01 18.55
N MET A 360 -10.02 -14.92 19.86
CA MET A 360 -11.03 -15.29 20.86
C MET A 360 -12.37 -14.53 20.76
N HIS A 361 -12.37 -13.30 20.23
CA HIS A 361 -13.58 -12.45 20.16
C HIS A 361 -14.39 -12.60 18.88
N MET A 362 -13.90 -13.34 17.89
CA MET A 362 -14.56 -13.49 16.59
C MET A 362 -15.67 -14.56 16.58
N HIS A 363 -15.59 -15.57 17.45
CA HIS A 363 -16.51 -16.72 17.46
C HIS A 363 -16.66 -17.45 16.11
N GLY A 364 -15.59 -17.52 15.31
CA GLY A 364 -15.54 -18.27 14.05
C GLY A 364 -16.12 -17.58 12.82
N ASP A 365 -16.62 -16.34 12.94
CA ASP A 365 -17.18 -15.56 11.84
C ASP A 365 -16.58 -14.13 11.81
N PRO A 366 -15.64 -13.84 10.91
CA PRO A 366 -15.05 -12.51 10.77
C PRO A 366 -16.06 -11.38 10.49
N GLN A 367 -17.10 -11.63 9.69
CA GLN A 367 -18.15 -10.61 9.44
C GLN A 367 -19.02 -10.36 10.67
N ARG A 368 -19.22 -11.37 11.52
CA ARG A 368 -19.85 -11.16 12.83
C ARG A 368 -18.99 -10.26 13.72
N MET A 369 -17.68 -10.48 13.74
CA MET A 369 -16.75 -9.62 14.47
C MET A 369 -16.85 -8.17 14.01
N GLU A 370 -16.94 -7.91 12.69
CA GLU A 370 -17.11 -6.56 12.15
C GLU A 370 -18.43 -5.91 12.59
N ARG A 371 -19.53 -6.67 12.62
CA ARG A 371 -20.84 -6.18 13.08
C ARG A 371 -20.88 -5.88 14.59
N GLN A 372 -20.08 -6.60 15.37
CA GLN A 372 -20.01 -6.43 16.83
C GLN A 372 -19.00 -5.35 17.26
N ALA A 373 -18.15 -4.88 16.35
CA ALA A 373 -17.15 -3.88 16.65
C ALA A 373 -17.78 -2.52 16.95
N SER A 374 -17.81 -2.16 18.23
CA SER A 374 -18.32 -0.88 18.75
C SER A 374 -17.23 0.20 18.81
N TYR A 375 -15.96 -0.19 18.77
CA TYR A 375 -14.83 0.70 18.92
C TYR A 375 -14.17 0.99 17.58
N THR A 376 -13.52 2.15 17.49
CA THR A 376 -12.88 2.62 16.26
C THR A 376 -11.42 2.96 16.50
N LEU A 377 -10.58 2.65 15.52
CA LEU A 377 -9.18 2.98 15.40
C LEU A 377 -9.03 4.19 14.46
N GLY A 378 -8.48 5.28 14.98
CA GLY A 378 -8.36 6.56 14.28
C GLY A 378 -9.53 7.52 14.48
N ASP A 379 -9.35 8.75 14.03
CA ASP A 379 -10.29 9.87 14.12
C ASP A 379 -10.45 10.62 12.78
N LEU A 380 -11.11 11.77 12.79
CA LEU A 380 -11.40 12.55 11.57
C LEU A 380 -10.15 13.11 10.87
N ASN A 381 -9.02 13.19 11.57
CA ASN A 381 -7.77 13.77 11.06
C ASN A 381 -6.58 12.79 11.13
N HIS A 382 -6.72 11.66 11.82
CA HIS A 382 -5.69 10.61 11.97
C HIS A 382 -6.31 9.27 11.60
N TYR A 383 -6.10 8.85 10.35
CA TYR A 383 -6.80 7.71 9.78
C TYR A 383 -6.11 6.38 10.08
N GLY A 384 -6.91 5.32 10.29
CA GLY A 384 -6.49 3.91 10.36
C GLY A 384 -6.02 3.32 9.03
N GLY A 385 -5.97 4.14 7.99
CA GLY A 385 -5.63 3.75 6.64
C GLY A 385 -6.44 4.56 5.63
N TRP A 386 -6.54 4.04 4.42
CA TRP A 386 -7.21 4.64 3.29
C TRP A 386 -8.22 3.66 2.73
N SER A 387 -9.40 4.13 2.35
CA SER A 387 -10.32 3.38 1.49
C SER A 387 -10.32 4.02 0.11
N CYS A 388 -10.49 3.21 -0.92
CA CYS A 388 -10.72 3.68 -2.26
C CYS A 388 -11.77 2.84 -2.97
N GLU A 389 -12.90 3.48 -3.28
CA GLU A 389 -14.08 2.80 -3.82
C GLU A 389 -13.93 2.40 -5.30
N LEU A 390 -13.37 3.30 -6.11
CA LEU A 390 -13.30 3.22 -7.57
C LEU A 390 -11.88 3.55 -8.07
N CYS A 391 -10.86 3.07 -7.36
CA CYS A 391 -9.43 3.25 -7.69
C CYS A 391 -8.98 2.45 -8.93
N MET A 392 -9.79 2.36 -9.98
CA MET A 392 -9.53 1.54 -11.16
C MET A 392 -9.81 2.32 -12.44
N PRO A 393 -9.26 1.90 -13.60
CA PRO A 393 -9.51 2.57 -14.86
C PRO A 393 -11.01 2.66 -15.20
N PRO A 394 -11.45 3.69 -15.95
CA PRO A 394 -12.85 3.90 -16.34
C PRO A 394 -13.51 2.66 -16.95
N GLU A 395 -12.78 1.90 -17.77
CA GLU A 395 -13.29 0.69 -18.41
C GLU A 395 -13.65 -0.38 -17.37
N GLN A 396 -12.82 -0.53 -16.34
CA GLN A 396 -13.07 -1.48 -15.25
C GLN A 396 -14.20 -1.01 -14.34
N ILE A 397 -14.33 0.31 -14.12
CA ILE A 397 -15.47 0.88 -13.39
C ILE A 397 -16.77 0.53 -14.12
N VAL A 398 -16.84 0.76 -15.45
CA VAL A 398 -18.01 0.40 -16.26
C VAL A 398 -18.30 -1.09 -16.17
N HIS A 399 -17.28 -1.95 -16.24
CA HIS A 399 -17.45 -3.40 -16.07
C HIS A 399 -18.05 -3.74 -14.71
N LYS A 400 -17.50 -3.22 -13.60
CA LYS A 400 -18.00 -3.41 -12.23
C LYS A 400 -19.45 -2.94 -12.08
N LEU A 401 -19.80 -1.79 -12.67
CA LEU A 401 -21.15 -1.23 -12.61
C LEU A 401 -22.16 -2.04 -13.42
N THR A 402 -21.81 -2.45 -14.64
CA THR A 402 -22.70 -3.24 -15.50
C THR A 402 -22.98 -4.61 -14.88
N ALA A 403 -21.97 -5.26 -14.30
CA ALA A 403 -22.13 -6.52 -13.58
C ALA A 403 -23.02 -6.38 -12.33
N SER A 404 -22.80 -5.32 -11.53
CA SER A 404 -23.61 -5.05 -10.33
C SER A 404 -25.08 -4.78 -10.67
N ALA A 405 -25.35 -4.10 -11.79
CA ALA A 405 -26.70 -3.81 -12.27
C ALA A 405 -27.47 -5.07 -12.71
N VAL A 406 -26.75 -6.08 -13.22
CA VAL A 406 -27.33 -7.37 -13.62
C VAL A 406 -27.71 -8.22 -12.41
N GLU A 407 -26.95 -8.17 -11.32
CA GLU A 407 -27.15 -9.02 -10.14
C GLU A 407 -28.23 -8.52 -9.18
N ARG A 408 -28.49 -7.21 -9.13
CA ARG A 408 -29.55 -6.63 -8.30
C ARG A 408 -30.50 -5.77 -9.14
N PRO A 409 -31.38 -6.39 -9.96
CA PRO A 409 -32.39 -5.64 -10.70
C PRO A 409 -33.33 -4.95 -9.70
N GLY A 410 -33.14 -3.65 -9.48
CA GLY A 410 -33.92 -2.84 -8.53
C GLY A 410 -33.14 -2.31 -7.32
N ALA A 411 -31.88 -2.72 -7.09
CA ALA A 411 -30.98 -1.89 -6.32
C ALA A 411 -30.70 -0.67 -7.19
N SER A 412 -31.20 0.51 -6.79
CA SER A 412 -30.88 1.76 -7.48
C SER A 412 -29.37 1.82 -7.61
N SER A 413 -28.84 1.56 -8.80
CA SER A 413 -27.47 1.92 -9.11
C SER A 413 -27.42 3.39 -8.75
N THR A 414 -26.62 3.76 -7.77
CA THR A 414 -26.38 5.16 -7.39
C THR A 414 -25.70 5.93 -8.52
N VAL A 415 -25.77 5.43 -9.76
CA VAL A 415 -25.22 6.01 -10.97
C VAL A 415 -26.34 6.76 -11.67
N ARG A 416 -26.22 8.09 -11.72
CA ARG A 416 -27.10 8.88 -12.58
C ARG A 416 -26.57 8.82 -14.00
N LEU A 417 -27.46 8.46 -14.91
CA LEU A 417 -27.17 8.41 -16.34
C LEU A 417 -27.16 9.84 -16.91
N PRO A 418 -26.28 10.16 -17.86
CA PRO A 418 -26.22 11.49 -18.45
C PRO A 418 -27.55 11.81 -19.15
N ASN A 419 -28.24 12.84 -18.63
CA ASN A 419 -29.46 13.45 -19.16
C ASN A 419 -30.49 12.50 -19.79
N GLY A 420 -31.36 11.92 -18.95
CA GLY A 420 -32.80 11.68 -19.18
C GLY A 420 -33.26 10.92 -20.42
N THR A 421 -32.37 10.52 -21.31
CA THR A 421 -32.67 9.75 -22.51
C THR A 421 -32.55 8.29 -22.15
N ARG A 422 -33.60 7.51 -22.46
CA ARG A 422 -33.66 6.05 -22.22
C ARG A 422 -32.53 5.25 -22.91
N SER A 423 -31.59 5.92 -23.59
CA SER A 423 -30.51 5.35 -24.38
C SER A 423 -29.09 5.72 -23.93
N SER A 424 -28.90 6.63 -22.97
CA SER A 424 -27.55 6.92 -22.45
C SER A 424 -27.03 5.69 -21.71
N ARG A 425 -25.93 5.08 -22.14
CA ARG A 425 -25.26 4.00 -21.41
C ARG A 425 -24.11 4.62 -20.61
N ILE A 426 -23.82 4.06 -19.44
CA ILE A 426 -22.60 4.39 -18.70
C ILE A 426 -21.45 3.78 -19.52
N ASP A 427 -20.62 4.63 -20.11
CA ASP A 427 -19.42 4.23 -20.85
C ASP A 427 -18.16 4.82 -20.21
N ALA A 428 -16.99 4.38 -20.69
CA ALA A 428 -15.72 4.80 -20.14
C ALA A 428 -15.50 6.31 -20.28
N ALA A 429 -15.99 6.91 -21.37
CA ALA A 429 -15.90 8.35 -21.62
C ALA A 429 -16.70 9.16 -20.58
N TYR A 430 -17.91 8.71 -20.24
CA TYR A 430 -18.71 9.36 -19.19
C TYR A 430 -18.04 9.24 -17.81
N VAL A 431 -17.54 8.06 -17.45
CA VAL A 431 -16.82 7.89 -16.18
C VAL A 431 -15.57 8.76 -16.14
N GLN A 432 -14.82 8.85 -17.24
CA GLN A 432 -13.67 9.74 -17.35
C GLN A 432 -14.06 11.22 -17.16
N GLN A 433 -15.19 11.67 -17.72
CA GLN A 433 -15.69 13.02 -17.51
C GLN A 433 -16.00 13.29 -16.04
N LEU A 434 -16.64 12.33 -15.35
CA LEU A 434 -16.90 12.45 -13.91
C LEU A 434 -15.59 12.52 -13.10
N MET A 435 -14.60 11.67 -13.41
CA MET A 435 -13.29 11.69 -12.77
C MET A 435 -12.54 13.01 -13.01
N THR A 436 -12.65 13.58 -14.22
CA THR A 436 -12.03 14.86 -14.59
C THR A 436 -12.69 16.01 -13.84
N ALA A 437 -14.03 16.03 -13.79
CA ALA A 437 -14.81 17.06 -13.11
C ALA A 437 -14.78 16.93 -11.57
N GLY A 438 -14.21 15.86 -11.01
CA GLY A 438 -14.26 15.59 -9.59
C GLY A 438 -15.67 15.29 -9.10
N MET A 439 -16.46 14.55 -9.87
CA MET A 439 -17.85 14.23 -9.55
C MET A 439 -18.02 12.73 -9.28
N HIS A 440 -18.72 12.40 -8.19
CA HIS A 440 -19.05 11.02 -7.85
C HIS A 440 -19.99 10.39 -8.91
N LEU A 441 -20.10 9.05 -8.92
CA LEU A 441 -20.95 8.33 -9.87
C LEU A 441 -22.43 8.72 -9.80
N ASP A 442 -22.88 9.27 -8.68
CA ASP A 442 -24.24 9.80 -8.53
C ASP A 442 -24.52 11.06 -9.34
N GLY A 443 -23.51 11.64 -9.98
CA GLY A 443 -23.64 12.84 -10.81
C GLY A 443 -24.03 14.08 -10.02
N THR A 444 -23.98 14.05 -8.67
CA THR A 444 -24.38 15.16 -7.81
C THR A 444 -23.36 15.50 -6.75
N THR A 445 -22.65 14.49 -6.23
CA THR A 445 -21.71 14.68 -5.14
C THR A 445 -20.39 15.14 -5.72
N MET A 446 -20.04 16.41 -5.43
CA MET A 446 -18.73 16.95 -5.75
C MET A 446 -17.68 16.39 -4.79
N LEU A 447 -16.58 15.91 -5.35
CA LEU A 447 -15.45 15.37 -4.62
C LEU A 447 -14.45 16.47 -4.29
N LEU A 448 -13.69 16.25 -3.22
CA LEU A 448 -12.65 17.18 -2.77
C LEU A 448 -11.34 16.79 -3.47
N ARG A 449 -10.75 17.71 -4.23
CA ARG A 449 -9.42 17.52 -4.84
C ARG A 449 -8.37 17.55 -3.74
N LEU A 450 -7.50 16.55 -3.72
CA LEU A 450 -6.38 16.46 -2.80
C LEU A 450 -5.08 16.69 -3.56
N ARG A 451 -4.15 17.41 -2.92
CA ARG A 451 -2.80 17.60 -3.43
C ARG A 451 -1.80 16.98 -2.47
N GLN A 452 -0.79 16.30 -3.01
CA GLN A 452 0.24 15.63 -2.20
C GLN A 452 0.98 16.59 -1.27
N GLN A 453 1.23 17.83 -1.72
CA GLN A 453 2.03 18.81 -0.97
C GLN A 453 1.27 19.43 0.22
N SER A 454 -0.04 19.55 0.12
CA SER A 454 -0.87 20.16 1.17
C SER A 454 -1.37 19.12 2.18
N GLU A 455 -1.55 17.86 1.77
CA GLU A 455 -2.19 16.86 2.61
C GLU A 455 -1.19 15.92 3.29
N LYS A 456 -1.06 16.06 4.62
CA LYS A 456 -0.26 15.13 5.46
C LYS A 456 -0.60 13.66 5.24
N TYR A 457 -1.89 13.34 5.05
CA TYR A 457 -2.40 11.98 4.84
C TYR A 457 -2.87 11.77 3.40
N TYR A 458 -2.12 12.25 2.42
CA TYR A 458 -2.45 12.14 1.00
C TYR A 458 -2.74 10.69 0.57
N ALA A 459 -1.72 9.83 0.62
CA ALA A 459 -1.77 8.43 0.21
C ALA A 459 -0.92 7.54 1.15
N PRO A 460 -1.04 6.20 1.08
CA PRO A 460 -0.13 5.30 1.78
C PRO A 460 1.33 5.58 1.43
N GLU A 461 2.23 5.55 2.41
CA GLU A 461 3.66 5.82 2.21
C GLU A 461 4.28 4.90 1.14
N THR A 462 3.89 3.62 1.13
CA THR A 462 4.30 2.66 0.10
C THR A 462 3.98 3.15 -1.32
N ALA A 463 2.81 3.77 -1.53
CA ALA A 463 2.42 4.29 -2.83
C ALA A 463 3.33 5.47 -3.22
N LEU A 464 3.65 6.35 -2.27
CA LEU A 464 4.50 7.53 -2.49
C LEU A 464 5.96 7.15 -2.79
N ILE A 465 6.51 6.17 -2.08
CA ILE A 465 7.87 5.66 -2.32
C ILE A 465 7.94 4.99 -3.70
N HIS A 466 6.90 4.26 -4.09
CA HIS A 466 6.80 3.55 -5.37
C HIS A 466 5.93 4.32 -6.37
N SER A 467 6.05 5.64 -6.43
CA SER A 467 5.15 6.52 -7.20
C SER A 467 5.08 6.18 -8.68
N SER A 468 6.17 5.71 -9.29
CA SER A 468 6.20 5.27 -10.69
C SER A 468 5.32 4.04 -10.94
N GLN A 469 5.14 3.18 -9.93
CA GLN A 469 4.32 1.97 -10.04
C GLN A 469 2.85 2.27 -9.76
N PHE A 470 2.57 3.15 -8.80
CA PHE A 470 1.20 3.49 -8.38
C PHE A 470 0.72 4.84 -8.93
N GLY A 471 1.31 5.30 -10.04
CA GLY A 471 1.06 6.64 -10.58
C GLY A 471 -0.41 6.92 -10.84
N GLN A 472 -1.15 5.95 -11.37
CA GLN A 472 -2.59 6.10 -11.63
C GLN A 472 -3.46 6.23 -10.37
N LEU A 473 -2.95 5.80 -9.20
CA LEU A 473 -3.60 6.01 -7.91
C LEU A 473 -3.23 7.38 -7.32
N LEU A 474 -2.11 7.97 -7.72
CA LEU A 474 -1.59 9.21 -7.14
C LEU A 474 -1.90 10.45 -7.97
N VAL A 475 -2.14 10.32 -9.27
CA VAL A 475 -2.34 11.44 -10.18
C VAL A 475 -3.56 11.19 -11.05
N ASN A 476 -4.33 12.25 -11.31
CA ASN A 476 -5.47 12.17 -12.21
C ASN A 476 -4.99 12.26 -13.66
N LEU A 477 -4.78 11.11 -14.31
CA LEU A 477 -4.33 11.03 -15.70
C LEU A 477 -5.34 11.61 -16.72
N TYR A 478 -6.55 11.92 -16.28
CA TYR A 478 -7.63 12.46 -17.11
C TYR A 478 -7.79 13.97 -16.96
N ASP A 479 -7.06 14.57 -16.02
CA ASP A 479 -7.06 16.00 -15.85
C ASP A 479 -6.35 16.67 -17.03
N THR A 480 -7.09 17.47 -17.78
CA THR A 480 -6.55 18.24 -18.91
C THR A 480 -6.03 19.61 -18.48
N ASN A 481 -6.27 20.01 -17.22
CA ASN A 481 -5.93 21.33 -16.67
C ASN A 481 -4.60 21.33 -15.90
N GLU A 482 -3.91 20.19 -15.74
CA GLU A 482 -2.59 20.17 -15.06
C GLU A 482 -1.52 21.01 -15.79
N LEU A 483 -1.74 21.34 -17.07
CA LEU A 483 -0.85 22.26 -17.81
C LEU A 483 -1.11 23.74 -17.51
N ASP A 484 -2.32 24.10 -17.06
CA ASP A 484 -2.68 25.47 -16.70
C ASP A 484 -2.32 25.78 -15.23
N ASP A 485 -2.40 24.78 -14.34
CA ASP A 485 -2.07 24.91 -12.91
C ASP A 485 -0.55 25.14 -12.66
N VAL A 486 0.34 24.77 -13.59
CA VAL A 486 1.79 25.07 -13.49
C VAL A 486 2.09 26.54 -13.80
N GLN A 487 1.20 27.23 -14.53
CA GLN A 487 1.36 28.63 -14.87
C GLN A 487 0.90 29.58 -13.76
N GLU A 488 0.02 29.16 -12.85
CA GLU A 488 -0.44 29.99 -11.73
C GLU A 488 0.56 30.05 -10.55
N ASP A 489 1.53 29.14 -10.48
CA ASP A 489 2.58 29.13 -9.44
C ASP A 489 3.84 29.94 -9.83
N GLU A 490 3.88 30.55 -11.02
CA GLU A 490 4.99 31.41 -11.50
C GLU A 490 4.68 32.93 -11.54
N ASP A 491 3.48 33.37 -11.13
CA ASP A 491 3.08 34.80 -11.12
C ASP A 491 3.05 35.46 -9.73
#